data_AF-A0A9D0HGQ4-F1
#
_entry.id   AF-A0A9D0HGQ4-F1
#
_cell.length_a   1.000
_cell.length_b   1.000
_cell.length_c   1.000
_cell.angle_alpha   90.00
_cell.angle_beta   90.00
_cell.angle_gamma   90.00
#
_symmetry.space_group_name_H-M   'P 1'
#
loop_
_entity.id
_entity.type
_entity.pdbx_description
1 polymer ?
#
loop_
_entity_poly.entity_id
_entity_poly.type
_entity_poly.pdbx_seq_one_letter_code
_entity_poly.pdbx_strand_id
1 'polypeptide(L)'
;VEALVTRGAAVAVTTHYERLKELAATDERMENASVGFDFGRMLPTFTLTQGVPGASSALAVARRFGLPDQVVARAQALVGHAARRREQLLAELERERDALKRAKEHAEAHLEQAQQAAAAAQQERRRAREEERQRLVAESSALMAEVRTARQQLRAINAPQNPRDGATKHTGKAARKAQRQIDQAAHLVALGGPLAQATAPAAVTAGPPLNDVKAGDSVYLPKLKQHATVTAIVGKHAQVQAGAFPLKVPLDQLRAGAAPAAKQKRPAKLRKPKPRQQQASALALRTSSNTCDLRGMRVDEALATVERFLDEQLRSGETTSFVLHGHGTGALKTAVRQHLLEHQVVLWSRPASQREGGDALTVVALR
;
A
#
# COMPACT_ATOMS: atom_id res chain seq x y z
N VAL A 1 20.63 17.06 43.39
CA VAL A 1 19.61 16.26 42.68
C VAL A 1 19.76 14.79 43.00
N GLU A 2 20.93 14.19 42.75
CA GLU A 2 21.24 12.78 43.05
C GLU A 2 20.82 12.36 44.47
N ALA A 3 21.25 13.08 45.51
CA ALA A 3 20.89 12.75 46.90
C ALA A 3 19.38 12.78 47.20
N LEU A 4 18.57 13.52 46.43
CA LEU A 4 17.11 13.54 46.56
C LEU A 4 16.50 12.33 45.83
N VAL A 5 16.98 12.03 44.63
CA VAL A 5 16.56 10.87 43.83
C VAL A 5 16.90 9.57 44.55
N THR A 6 18.08 9.45 45.17
CA THR A 6 18.47 8.28 45.97
C THR A 6 17.55 8.04 47.16
N ARG A 7 16.91 9.10 47.70
CA ARG A 7 15.94 8.99 48.79
C ARG A 7 14.50 8.73 48.32
N GLY A 8 14.28 8.57 47.01
CA GLY A 8 12.97 8.32 46.43
C GLY A 8 12.06 9.55 46.35
N ALA A 9 12.61 10.77 46.44
CA ALA A 9 11.82 11.99 46.32
C ALA A 9 11.42 12.27 44.87
N ALA A 10 10.20 12.76 44.65
CA ALA A 10 9.80 13.36 43.38
C ALA A 10 10.38 14.78 43.28
N VAL A 11 11.17 15.05 42.24
CA VAL A 11 11.89 16.32 42.08
C VAL A 11 11.62 16.90 40.70
N ALA A 12 11.18 18.15 40.66
CA ALA A 12 11.19 18.97 39.44
C ALA A 12 12.31 20.01 39.56
N VAL A 13 13.17 20.10 38.55
CA VAL A 13 14.29 21.05 38.53
C VAL A 13 14.18 21.91 37.28
N THR A 14 13.97 23.21 37.46
CA THR A 14 14.10 24.18 36.37
C THR A 14 15.55 24.68 36.35
N THR A 15 16.24 24.50 35.22
CA THR A 15 17.66 24.86 35.14
C THR A 15 18.11 25.17 33.72
N HIS A 16 19.09 26.05 33.63
CA HIS A 16 19.91 26.27 32.42
C HIS A 16 21.28 25.59 32.53
N TYR A 17 21.52 24.78 33.58
CA TYR A 17 22.81 24.15 33.81
C TYR A 17 22.94 22.87 32.99
N GLU A 18 23.82 22.91 31.99
CA GLU A 18 23.96 21.85 30.97
C GLU A 18 24.34 20.49 31.57
N ARG A 19 25.16 20.44 32.62
CA ARG A 19 25.52 19.16 33.27
C ARG A 19 24.31 18.46 33.90
N LEU A 20 23.29 19.20 34.33
CA LEU A 20 22.05 18.58 34.82
C LEU A 20 21.20 18.02 33.68
N LYS A 21 21.20 18.67 32.50
CA LYS A 21 20.56 18.13 31.30
C LYS A 21 21.25 16.85 30.82
N GLU A 22 22.58 16.83 30.86
CA GLU A 22 23.39 15.65 30.55
C GLU A 22 23.14 14.51 31.54
N LEU A 23 23.09 14.82 32.85
CA LEU A 23 22.74 13.83 33.88
C LEU A 23 21.36 13.21 33.63
N ALA A 24 20.36 14.03 33.29
CA ALA A 24 19.02 13.56 32.96
C ALA A 24 18.92 12.80 31.62
N ALA A 25 19.97 12.84 30.80
CA ALA A 25 20.05 12.04 29.58
C ALA A 25 20.77 10.69 29.79
N THR A 26 21.55 10.55 30.87
CA THR A 26 22.34 9.34 31.16
C THR A 26 21.78 8.50 32.30
N ASP A 27 21.09 9.09 33.25
CA ASP A 27 20.48 8.40 34.39
C ASP A 27 19.00 8.10 34.12
N GLU A 28 18.65 6.81 34.02
CA GLU A 28 17.27 6.34 33.74
C GLU A 28 16.23 6.77 34.77
N ARG A 29 16.66 7.21 35.97
CA ARG A 29 15.77 7.71 37.03
C ARG A 29 15.34 9.16 36.81
N MET A 30 15.90 9.82 35.81
CA MET A 30 15.68 11.22 35.49
C MET A 30 15.23 11.34 34.04
N GLU A 31 14.44 12.36 33.74
CA GLU A 31 13.98 12.62 32.39
C GLU A 31 14.08 14.12 32.10
N ASN A 32 14.60 14.46 30.93
CA ASN A 32 14.59 15.85 30.46
C ASN A 32 13.18 16.27 30.07
N ALA A 33 12.85 17.54 30.31
CA ALA A 33 11.66 18.15 29.75
C ALA A 33 11.96 19.58 29.29
N SER A 34 11.30 20.01 28.22
CA SER A 34 11.39 21.36 27.68
C SER A 34 10.02 22.01 27.58
N VAL A 35 10.00 23.31 27.74
CA VAL A 35 8.80 24.13 27.47
C VAL A 35 8.96 24.75 26.10
N GLY A 36 7.92 24.63 25.27
CA GLY A 36 7.95 25.14 23.91
C GLY A 36 7.99 26.67 23.87
N PHE A 37 8.73 27.18 22.90
CA PHE A 37 8.88 28.61 22.65
C PHE A 37 8.85 28.90 21.15
N ASP A 38 7.98 29.80 20.72
CA ASP A 38 7.93 30.25 19.33
C ASP A 38 9.00 31.33 19.12
N PHE A 39 10.14 30.97 18.52
CA PHE A 39 11.22 31.91 18.21
C PHE A 39 10.86 32.92 17.11
N GLY A 40 9.84 32.66 16.29
CA GLY A 40 9.34 33.59 15.29
C GLY A 40 8.55 34.73 15.95
N ARG A 41 7.63 34.40 16.86
CA ARG A 41 6.77 35.35 17.59
C ARG A 41 7.35 35.84 18.91
N MET A 42 8.38 35.17 19.44
CA MET A 42 8.95 35.36 20.78
C MET A 42 7.95 35.14 21.91
N LEU A 43 7.09 34.13 21.77
CA LEU A 43 6.07 33.83 22.77
C LEU A 43 6.26 32.39 23.29
N PRO A 44 6.10 32.18 24.60
CA PRO A 44 6.00 30.83 25.13
C PRO A 44 4.76 30.15 24.53
N THR A 45 4.91 28.90 24.11
CA THR A 45 3.75 28.10 23.70
C THR A 45 3.07 27.43 24.89
N PHE A 46 3.71 27.47 26.07
CA PHE A 46 3.29 26.80 27.30
C PHE A 46 3.05 25.29 27.14
N THR A 47 3.64 24.70 26.09
CA THR A 47 3.57 23.27 25.82
C THR A 47 4.78 22.57 26.43
N LEU A 48 4.55 21.68 27.40
CA LEU A 48 5.60 20.84 27.95
C LEU A 48 5.87 19.65 27.02
N THR A 49 7.13 19.40 26.70
CA THR A 49 7.58 18.20 25.99
C THR A 49 8.55 17.41 26.86
N GLN A 50 8.18 16.18 27.20
CA GLN A 50 9.01 15.26 27.96
C GLN A 50 10.01 14.54 27.04
N GLY A 51 11.09 14.02 27.64
CA GLY A 51 12.17 13.29 26.98
C GLY A 51 13.17 14.14 26.20
N VAL A 52 12.95 15.46 26.08
CA VAL A 52 13.76 16.34 25.22
C VAL A 52 14.32 17.51 26.03
N PRO A 53 15.64 17.73 26.03
CA PRO A 53 16.22 18.94 26.59
C PRO A 53 15.92 20.12 25.67
N GLY A 54 15.48 21.24 26.25
CA GLY A 54 15.23 22.47 25.49
C GLY A 54 16.52 23.16 25.07
N ALA A 55 16.50 23.81 23.89
CA ALA A 55 17.57 24.69 23.44
C ALA A 55 17.68 25.93 24.35
N SER A 56 18.91 26.25 24.78
CA SER A 56 19.23 27.42 25.61
C SER A 56 19.58 28.62 24.71
N SER A 57 18.61 29.20 24.01
CA SER A 57 18.89 30.32 23.09
C SER A 57 18.95 31.71 23.75
N ALA A 58 19.66 31.82 24.88
CA ALA A 58 19.76 33.07 25.65
C ALA A 58 20.30 34.25 24.83
N LEU A 59 21.24 34.00 23.92
CA LEU A 59 21.82 35.03 23.05
C LEU A 59 20.86 35.49 21.93
N ALA A 60 20.04 34.58 21.41
CA ALA A 60 19.01 34.95 20.42
C ALA A 60 17.90 35.79 21.08
N VAL A 61 17.52 35.43 22.30
CA VAL A 61 16.61 36.20 23.14
C VAL A 61 17.20 37.59 23.40
N ALA A 62 18.44 37.67 23.91
CA ALA A 62 19.09 38.94 24.21
C ALA A 62 19.17 39.88 22.99
N ARG A 63 19.57 39.37 21.81
CA ARG A 63 19.59 40.13 20.56
C ARG A 63 18.23 40.77 20.26
N ARG A 64 17.15 40.00 20.39
CA ARG A 64 15.80 40.47 20.06
C ARG A 64 15.22 41.44 21.11
N PHE A 65 15.68 41.37 22.35
CA PHE A 65 15.39 42.35 23.41
C PHE A 65 16.22 43.64 23.29
N GLY A 66 17.01 43.80 22.22
CA GLY A 66 17.69 45.04 21.89
C GLY A 66 19.16 45.10 22.29
N LEU A 67 19.78 43.97 22.67
CA LEU A 67 21.24 43.97 22.84
C LEU A 67 21.94 44.26 21.50
N PRO A 68 22.95 45.14 21.46
CA PRO A 68 23.69 45.42 20.24
C PRO A 68 24.33 44.16 19.67
N ASP A 69 24.25 43.99 18.35
CA ASP A 69 24.79 42.80 17.66
C ASP A 69 26.28 42.56 17.93
N GLN A 70 27.04 43.63 18.14
CA GLN A 70 28.45 43.58 18.48
C GLN A 70 28.70 42.87 19.82
N VAL A 71 27.84 43.12 20.82
CA VAL A 71 27.90 42.49 22.15
C VAL A 71 27.50 41.02 22.04
N VAL A 72 26.44 40.73 21.28
CA VAL A 72 25.97 39.36 21.05
C VAL A 72 27.03 38.55 20.30
N ALA A 73 27.65 39.11 19.27
CA ALA A 73 28.72 38.46 18.51
C ALA A 73 29.95 38.16 19.38
N ARG A 74 30.34 39.11 20.25
CA ARG A 74 31.42 38.89 21.23
C ARG A 74 31.05 37.79 22.23
N ALA A 75 29.83 37.81 22.76
CA ALA A 75 29.35 36.76 23.68
C ALA A 75 29.34 35.37 23.01
N GLN A 76 28.92 35.30 21.74
CA GLN A 76 29.00 34.07 20.94
C GLN A 76 30.45 33.58 20.79
N ALA A 77 31.41 34.47 20.56
CA ALA A 77 32.82 34.10 20.46
C ALA A 77 33.36 33.52 21.78
N LEU A 78 32.95 34.07 22.93
CA LEU A 78 33.37 33.62 24.26
C LEU A 78 32.82 32.23 24.64
N VAL A 79 31.64 31.84 24.13
CA VAL A 79 31.00 30.54 24.42
C VAL A 79 31.78 29.34 23.85
N GLY A 80 32.87 29.56 23.12
CA GLY A 80 33.69 28.48 22.56
C GLY A 80 33.01 27.81 21.35
N HIS A 81 33.81 27.15 20.51
CA HIS A 81 33.28 26.58 19.26
C HIS A 81 32.41 25.32 19.48
N ALA A 82 32.78 24.45 20.42
CA ALA A 82 32.07 23.20 20.67
C ALA A 82 30.65 23.43 21.23
N ALA A 83 30.52 24.30 22.24
CA ALA A 83 29.21 24.62 22.82
C ALA A 83 28.29 25.31 21.81
N ARG A 84 28.82 26.21 20.96
CA ARG A 84 28.07 26.83 19.86
C ARG A 84 27.53 25.80 18.86
N ARG A 85 28.37 24.86 18.42
CA ARG A 85 27.96 23.83 17.45
C ARG A 85 26.88 22.92 18.05
N ARG A 86 27.02 22.53 19.31
CA ARG A 86 26.02 21.72 20.03
C ARG A 86 24.67 22.43 20.11
N GLU A 87 24.67 23.71 20.51
CA GLU A 87 23.44 24.52 20.59
C GLU A 87 22.77 24.68 19.22
N GLN A 88 23.55 24.90 18.16
CA GLN A 88 23.03 24.98 16.79
C GLN A 88 22.37 23.67 16.33
N LEU A 89 23.01 22.52 16.59
CA LEU A 89 22.46 21.20 16.26
C LEU A 89 21.18 20.92 17.04
N LEU A 90 21.13 21.25 18.34
CA LEU A 90 19.93 21.10 19.15
C LEU A 90 18.78 21.97 18.63
N ALA A 91 19.06 23.23 18.28
CA ALA A 91 18.07 24.13 17.70
C ALA A 91 17.60 23.72 16.29
N GLU A 92 18.44 23.05 15.51
CA GLU A 92 18.05 22.48 14.21
C GLU A 92 17.17 21.24 14.40
N LEU A 93 17.57 20.33 15.29
CA LEU A 93 16.79 19.13 15.62
C LEU A 93 15.40 19.48 16.18
N GLU A 94 15.30 20.50 17.03
CA GLU A 94 14.01 20.97 17.56
C GLU A 94 13.13 21.55 16.44
N ARG A 95 13.70 22.34 15.52
CA ARG A 95 12.97 22.86 14.35
C ARG A 95 12.48 21.75 13.42
N GLU A 96 13.31 20.75 13.15
CA GLU A 96 12.93 19.60 12.33
C GLU A 96 11.83 18.78 12.99
N ARG A 97 11.94 18.51 14.30
CA ARG A 97 10.91 17.82 15.08
C ARG A 97 9.58 18.56 15.00
N ASP A 98 9.58 19.87 15.21
CA ASP A 98 8.37 20.68 15.16
C ASP A 98 7.76 20.72 13.74
N ALA A 99 8.59 20.75 12.70
CA ALA A 99 8.14 20.64 11.32
C ALA A 99 7.51 19.27 11.03
N LEU A 100 8.15 18.18 11.49
CA LEU A 100 7.62 16.82 11.37
C LEU A 100 6.30 16.65 12.11
N LYS A 101 6.18 17.23 13.32
CA LYS A 101 4.93 17.20 14.09
C LYS A 101 3.79 17.87 13.32
N ARG A 102 4.00 19.08 12.80
CA ARG A 102 3.00 19.78 11.97
C ARG A 102 2.67 19.01 10.69
N ALA A 103 3.67 18.46 10.01
CA ALA A 103 3.46 17.66 8.81
C ALA A 103 2.62 16.41 9.09
N LYS A 104 2.86 15.74 10.24
CA LYS A 104 2.08 14.60 10.68
C LYS A 104 0.62 15.00 10.98
N GLU A 105 0.41 16.07 11.73
CA GLU A 105 -0.94 16.58 12.05
C GLU A 105 -1.72 16.93 10.76
N HIS A 106 -1.07 17.59 9.79
CA HIS A 106 -1.69 17.87 8.49
C HIS A 106 -1.99 16.60 7.69
N ALA A 107 -1.08 15.62 7.68
CA ALA A 107 -1.29 14.36 6.98
C ALA A 107 -2.45 13.55 7.57
N GLU A 108 -2.58 13.53 8.90
CA GLU A 108 -3.69 12.88 9.61
C GLU A 108 -5.03 13.56 9.26
N ALA A 109 -5.09 14.90 9.30
CA ALA A 109 -6.29 15.65 8.91
C ALA A 109 -6.70 15.39 7.44
N HIS A 110 -5.73 15.35 6.53
CA HIS A 110 -5.99 15.03 5.12
C HIS A 110 -6.46 13.58 4.92
N LEU A 111 -5.91 12.63 5.69
CA LEU A 111 -6.34 11.25 5.64
C LEU A 111 -7.80 11.10 6.10
N GLU A 112 -8.19 11.77 7.19
CA GLU A 112 -9.56 11.78 7.68
C GLU A 112 -10.53 12.38 6.64
N GLN A 113 -10.17 13.52 6.06
CA GLN A 113 -10.97 14.15 4.98
C GLN A 113 -11.13 13.22 3.77
N ALA A 114 -10.06 12.56 3.35
CA ALA A 114 -10.09 11.62 2.23
C ALA A 114 -10.97 10.41 2.53
N GLN A 115 -10.93 9.88 3.76
CA GLN A 115 -11.78 8.78 4.21
C GLN A 115 -13.26 9.18 4.22
N GLN A 116 -13.59 10.36 4.73
CA GLN A 116 -14.95 10.89 4.73
C GLN A 116 -15.49 11.08 3.31
N ALA A 117 -14.68 11.68 2.42
CA ALA A 117 -15.04 11.86 1.01
C ALA A 117 -15.24 10.51 0.30
N ALA A 118 -14.37 9.53 0.55
CA ALA A 118 -14.50 8.18 -0.01
C ALA A 118 -15.77 7.47 0.49
N ALA A 119 -16.10 7.61 1.77
CA ALA A 119 -17.32 7.05 2.34
C ALA A 119 -18.58 7.69 1.73
N ALA A 120 -18.60 9.02 1.59
CA ALA A 120 -19.69 9.74 0.96
C ALA A 120 -19.88 9.31 -0.51
N ALA A 121 -18.79 9.26 -1.29
CA ALA A 121 -18.83 8.81 -2.68
C ALA A 121 -19.28 7.35 -2.81
N GLN A 122 -18.91 6.48 -1.86
CA GLN A 122 -19.39 5.10 -1.85
C GLN A 122 -20.89 5.01 -1.56
N GLN A 123 -21.42 5.82 -0.64
CA GLN A 123 -22.85 5.88 -0.36
C GLN A 123 -23.64 6.40 -1.56
N GLU A 124 -23.17 7.46 -2.21
CA GLU A 124 -23.80 8.01 -3.42
C GLU A 124 -23.83 6.98 -4.56
N ARG A 125 -22.70 6.28 -4.79
CA ARG A 125 -22.65 5.18 -5.77
C ARG A 125 -23.61 4.03 -5.44
N ARG A 126 -23.83 3.71 -4.15
CA ARG A 126 -24.80 2.69 -3.75
C ARG A 126 -26.23 3.15 -4.05
N ARG A 127 -26.58 4.38 -3.69
CA ARG A 127 -27.89 4.97 -3.98
C ARG A 127 -28.17 5.00 -5.48
N ALA A 128 -27.24 5.50 -6.29
CA ALA A 128 -27.38 5.54 -7.74
C ALA A 128 -27.60 4.13 -8.34
N ARG A 129 -26.88 3.12 -7.86
CA ARG A 129 -27.07 1.72 -8.30
C ARG A 129 -28.42 1.13 -7.87
N GLU A 130 -28.89 1.48 -6.68
CA GLU A 130 -30.20 1.03 -6.20
C GLU A 130 -31.33 1.69 -7.02
N GLU A 131 -31.23 2.98 -7.31
CA GLU A 131 -32.16 3.71 -8.17
C GLU A 131 -32.16 3.15 -9.60
N GLU A 132 -30.99 2.92 -10.19
CA GLU A 132 -30.86 2.31 -11.53
C GLU A 132 -31.49 0.91 -11.55
N ARG A 133 -31.21 0.10 -10.53
CA ARG A 133 -31.81 -1.23 -10.40
C ARG A 133 -33.33 -1.16 -10.27
N GLN A 134 -33.87 -0.23 -9.48
CA GLN A 134 -35.31 -0.04 -9.34
C GLN A 134 -35.95 0.38 -10.67
N ARG A 135 -35.31 1.29 -11.43
CA ARG A 135 -35.78 1.69 -12.77
C ARG A 135 -35.81 0.52 -13.74
N LEU A 136 -34.74 -0.26 -13.82
CA LEU A 136 -34.66 -1.44 -14.69
C LEU A 136 -35.70 -2.50 -14.33
N VAL A 137 -35.93 -2.74 -13.02
CA VAL A 137 -36.97 -3.66 -12.55
C VAL A 137 -38.36 -3.15 -12.91
N ALA A 138 -38.64 -1.86 -12.74
CA ALA A 138 -39.92 -1.26 -13.11
C ALA A 138 -40.17 -1.36 -14.62
N GLU A 139 -39.18 -1.01 -15.44
CA GLU A 139 -39.26 -1.09 -16.90
C GLU A 139 -39.44 -2.53 -17.40
N SER A 140 -38.67 -3.47 -16.85
CA SER A 140 -38.82 -4.90 -17.15
C SER A 140 -40.21 -5.42 -16.77
N SER A 141 -40.75 -5.00 -15.61
CA SER A 141 -42.08 -5.41 -15.16
C SER A 141 -43.20 -4.86 -16.06
N ALA A 142 -43.06 -3.61 -16.52
CA ALA A 142 -44.00 -2.99 -17.44
C ALA A 142 -43.99 -3.69 -18.81
N LEU A 143 -42.80 -3.95 -19.36
CA LEU A 143 -42.64 -4.68 -20.62
C LEU A 143 -43.24 -6.10 -20.53
N MET A 144 -43.01 -6.80 -19.41
CA MET A 144 -43.58 -8.13 -19.19
C MET A 144 -45.11 -8.11 -19.06
N ALA A 145 -45.69 -7.06 -18.49
CA ALA A 145 -47.13 -6.87 -18.46
C ALA A 145 -47.70 -6.65 -19.86
N GLU A 146 -47.04 -5.82 -20.68
CA GLU A 146 -47.43 -5.56 -22.07
C GLU A 146 -47.32 -6.81 -22.96
N VAL A 147 -46.25 -7.60 -22.82
CA VAL A 147 -46.12 -8.89 -23.52
C VAL A 147 -47.22 -9.87 -23.10
N ARG A 148 -47.63 -9.86 -21.83
CA ARG A 148 -48.74 -10.71 -21.34
C ARG A 148 -50.07 -10.28 -21.94
N THR A 149 -50.38 -8.99 -21.99
CA THR A 149 -51.65 -8.51 -22.59
C THR A 149 -51.69 -8.78 -24.08
N ALA A 150 -50.60 -8.54 -24.82
CA ALA A 150 -50.51 -8.87 -26.24
C ALA A 150 -50.73 -10.37 -26.51
N ARG A 151 -50.14 -11.24 -25.68
CA ARG A 151 -50.37 -12.70 -25.74
C ARG A 151 -51.83 -13.09 -25.46
N GLN A 152 -52.48 -12.43 -24.50
CA GLN A 152 -53.89 -12.68 -24.19
C GLN A 152 -54.80 -12.26 -25.34
N GLN A 153 -54.56 -11.09 -25.94
CA GLN A 153 -55.30 -10.62 -27.11
C GLN A 153 -55.17 -11.57 -28.31
N LEU A 154 -53.95 -12.04 -28.60
CA LEU A 154 -53.71 -13.02 -29.67
C LEU A 154 -54.38 -14.37 -29.40
N ARG A 155 -54.45 -14.80 -28.13
CA ARG A 155 -55.20 -16.00 -27.73
C ARG A 155 -56.71 -15.81 -27.87
N ALA A 156 -57.24 -14.62 -27.57
CA ALA A 156 -58.66 -14.32 -27.76
C ALA A 156 -59.05 -14.30 -29.25
N ILE A 157 -58.18 -13.78 -30.12
CA ILE A 157 -58.39 -13.79 -31.57
C ILE A 157 -58.31 -15.22 -32.15
N ASN A 158 -57.46 -16.08 -31.59
CA ASN A 158 -57.32 -17.49 -32.00
C ASN A 158 -58.17 -18.48 -31.20
N ALA A 159 -59.01 -18.01 -30.27
CA ALA A 159 -59.92 -18.87 -29.53
C ALA A 159 -60.98 -19.38 -30.52
N PRO A 160 -61.20 -20.71 -30.64
CA PRO A 160 -62.12 -21.26 -31.62
C PRO A 160 -63.54 -20.78 -31.29
N GLN A 161 -64.07 -19.88 -32.13
CA GLN A 161 -65.50 -19.59 -32.14
C GLN A 161 -66.22 -20.81 -32.74
N ASN A 162 -67.00 -21.50 -31.92
CA ASN A 162 -67.99 -22.54 -32.24
C ASN A 162 -67.57 -23.68 -33.21
N PRO A 163 -67.70 -24.97 -32.82
CA PRO A 163 -67.50 -26.11 -33.72
C PRO A 163 -68.72 -26.37 -34.64
N ARG A 164 -69.29 -25.31 -35.22
CA ARG A 164 -70.38 -25.38 -36.20
C ARG A 164 -70.09 -24.38 -37.29
N ASP A 165 -69.15 -24.75 -38.17
CA ASP A 165 -69.33 -24.67 -39.62
C ASP A 165 -68.04 -25.15 -40.30
N GLY A 166 -68.23 -26.00 -41.31
CA GLY A 166 -67.15 -26.57 -42.09
C GLY A 166 -66.40 -25.52 -42.89
N ALA A 167 -65.15 -25.86 -43.24
CA ALA A 167 -64.26 -25.16 -44.18
C ALA A 167 -63.41 -24.00 -43.62
N THR A 168 -62.16 -24.31 -43.20
CA THR A 168 -60.92 -23.80 -43.83
C THR A 168 -59.67 -24.38 -43.14
N LYS A 169 -58.88 -25.19 -43.86
CA LYS A 169 -57.65 -25.85 -43.35
C LYS A 169 -56.38 -24.97 -43.43
N HIS A 170 -56.48 -23.69 -43.81
CA HIS A 170 -55.31 -22.85 -44.13
C HIS A 170 -54.90 -21.80 -43.07
N THR A 171 -55.73 -21.49 -42.09
CA THR A 171 -55.45 -20.41 -41.09
C THR A 171 -54.67 -20.89 -39.85
N GLY A 172 -54.78 -22.17 -39.47
CA GLY A 172 -54.13 -22.71 -38.25
C GLY A 172 -52.60 -22.81 -38.29
N LYS A 173 -51.97 -22.89 -39.47
CA LYS A 173 -50.49 -22.94 -39.59
C LYS A 173 -49.83 -21.57 -39.37
N ALA A 174 -50.46 -20.49 -39.82
CA ALA A 174 -49.95 -19.12 -39.63
C ALA A 174 -50.06 -18.69 -38.16
N ALA A 175 -51.20 -18.95 -37.51
CA ALA A 175 -51.40 -18.68 -36.09
C ALA A 175 -50.40 -19.44 -35.19
N ARG A 176 -50.15 -20.73 -35.47
CA ARG A 176 -49.14 -21.53 -34.73
C ARG A 176 -47.71 -21.04 -34.95
N LYS A 177 -47.39 -20.51 -36.14
CA LYS A 177 -46.05 -19.95 -36.44
C LYS A 177 -45.83 -18.62 -35.72
N ALA A 178 -46.85 -17.75 -35.70
CA ALA A 178 -46.84 -16.50 -34.94
C ALA A 178 -46.74 -16.75 -33.42
N GLN A 179 -47.50 -17.72 -32.90
CA GLN A 179 -47.42 -18.11 -31.48
C GLN A 179 -46.02 -18.62 -31.10
N ARG A 180 -45.40 -19.45 -31.96
CA ARG A 180 -44.02 -19.93 -31.74
C ARG A 180 -42.97 -18.82 -31.82
N GLN A 181 -43.13 -17.85 -32.71
CA GLN A 181 -42.22 -16.70 -32.81
C GLN A 181 -42.32 -15.79 -31.58
N ILE A 182 -43.53 -15.60 -31.04
CA ILE A 182 -43.74 -14.85 -29.80
C ILE A 182 -43.23 -15.62 -28.59
N ASP A 183 -43.40 -16.94 -28.56
CA ASP A 183 -42.82 -17.78 -27.51
C ASP A 183 -41.29 -17.81 -27.58
N GLN A 184 -40.69 -17.82 -28.76
CA GLN A 184 -39.24 -17.66 -28.94
C GLN A 184 -38.75 -16.26 -28.57
N ALA A 185 -39.46 -15.20 -28.96
CA ALA A 185 -39.12 -13.82 -28.58
C ALA A 185 -39.22 -13.62 -27.06
N ALA A 186 -40.26 -14.17 -26.42
CA ALA A 186 -40.39 -14.17 -24.97
C ALA A 186 -39.35 -15.06 -24.28
N HIS A 187 -38.90 -16.14 -24.91
CA HIS A 187 -37.81 -16.97 -24.40
C HIS A 187 -36.45 -16.27 -24.55
N LEU A 188 -36.26 -15.45 -25.58
CA LEU A 188 -35.09 -14.58 -25.75
C LEU A 188 -35.07 -13.42 -24.75
N VAL A 189 -36.23 -12.83 -24.45
CA VAL A 189 -36.41 -11.84 -23.38
C VAL A 189 -36.23 -12.49 -21.99
N ALA A 190 -36.66 -13.75 -21.81
CA ALA A 190 -36.35 -14.53 -20.61
C ALA A 190 -34.87 -14.96 -20.53
N LEU A 191 -34.18 -15.15 -21.65
CA LEU A 191 -32.71 -15.29 -21.72
C LEU A 191 -32.01 -13.98 -21.34
N GLY A 192 -32.70 -12.84 -21.47
CA GLY A 192 -32.34 -11.54 -20.90
C GLY A 192 -32.81 -11.31 -19.46
N GLY A 193 -33.46 -12.29 -18.83
CA GLY A 193 -33.81 -12.29 -17.41
C GLY A 193 -35.04 -13.13 -17.08
N PRO A 194 -34.88 -14.17 -16.25
CA PRO A 194 -35.34 -14.01 -14.89
C PRO A 194 -34.16 -13.96 -13.91
N LEU A 195 -33.93 -12.76 -13.38
CA LEU A 195 -33.48 -12.58 -12.00
C LEU A 195 -34.66 -12.88 -11.05
N ALA A 196 -35.16 -14.11 -11.12
CA ALA A 196 -36.02 -14.76 -10.15
C ALA A 196 -35.61 -16.23 -10.20
N GLN A 197 -34.98 -16.83 -9.20
CA GLN A 197 -34.95 -16.55 -7.79
C GLN A 197 -33.50 -16.62 -7.34
N ALA A 198 -33.11 -15.80 -6.37
CA ALA A 198 -32.11 -16.23 -5.40
C ALA A 198 -32.71 -17.38 -4.59
N THR A 199 -32.96 -18.53 -5.21
CA THR A 199 -32.75 -19.78 -4.51
C THR A 199 -31.29 -19.74 -4.10
N ALA A 200 -31.07 -19.84 -2.79
CA ALA A 200 -29.75 -19.92 -2.18
C ALA A 200 -28.82 -20.73 -3.10
N PRO A 201 -27.58 -20.27 -3.34
CA PRO A 201 -26.71 -20.87 -4.33
C PRO A 201 -26.77 -22.37 -4.16
N ALA A 202 -27.29 -23.05 -5.20
CA ALA A 202 -27.33 -24.50 -5.27
C ALA A 202 -25.95 -24.96 -4.81
N ALA A 203 -25.95 -25.65 -3.66
CA ALA A 203 -24.76 -26.16 -3.05
C ALA A 203 -23.98 -26.87 -4.16
N VAL A 204 -22.84 -26.29 -4.51
CA VAL A 204 -21.87 -26.89 -5.42
C VAL A 204 -21.70 -28.29 -4.89
N THR A 205 -22.14 -29.28 -5.66
CA THR A 205 -22.20 -30.67 -5.22
C THR A 205 -20.82 -31.03 -4.71
N ALA A 206 -20.76 -31.18 -3.38
CA ALA A 206 -19.63 -31.72 -2.69
C ALA A 206 -19.35 -33.08 -3.32
N GLY A 207 -18.26 -33.19 -4.07
CA GLY A 207 -17.73 -34.50 -4.41
C GLY A 207 -17.56 -35.33 -3.13
N PRO A 208 -17.66 -36.67 -3.20
CA PRO A 208 -17.54 -37.52 -2.03
C PRO A 208 -16.24 -37.21 -1.25
N PRO A 209 -16.24 -37.37 0.09
CA PRO A 209 -15.03 -37.16 0.89
C PRO A 209 -13.91 -38.06 0.33
N LEU A 210 -12.77 -37.48 -0.02
CA LEU A 210 -11.59 -38.27 -0.37
C LEU A 210 -11.08 -38.88 0.94
N ASN A 211 -11.27 -40.18 1.11
CA ASN A 211 -10.66 -40.92 2.21
C ASN A 211 -9.14 -41.11 2.00
N ASP A 212 -8.63 -40.88 0.79
CA ASP A 212 -7.20 -40.97 0.45
C ASP A 212 -6.74 -39.74 -0.34
N VAL A 213 -6.36 -38.67 0.37
CA VAL A 213 -5.73 -37.49 -0.24
C VAL A 213 -4.23 -37.75 -0.38
N LYS A 214 -3.64 -37.52 -1.55
CA LYS A 214 -2.18 -37.57 -1.74
C LYS A 214 -1.62 -36.17 -1.99
N ALA A 215 -0.34 -35.97 -1.63
CA ALA A 215 0.37 -34.74 -1.96
C ALA A 215 0.43 -34.57 -3.49
N GLY A 216 -0.10 -33.47 -4.00
CA GLY A 216 -0.22 -33.16 -5.42
C GLY A 216 -1.66 -33.04 -5.94
N ASP A 217 -2.67 -33.49 -5.17
CA ASP A 217 -4.06 -33.46 -5.62
C ASP A 217 -4.67 -32.05 -5.61
N SER A 218 -5.51 -31.76 -6.61
CA SER A 218 -6.29 -30.51 -6.69
C SER A 218 -7.57 -30.67 -5.89
N VAL A 219 -7.66 -29.97 -4.77
CA VAL A 219 -8.77 -29.99 -3.82
C VAL A 219 -9.53 -28.67 -3.87
N TYR A 220 -10.85 -28.74 -3.77
CA TYR A 220 -11.71 -27.57 -3.67
C TYR A 220 -11.96 -27.25 -2.19
N LEU A 221 -11.75 -25.99 -1.81
CA LEU A 221 -11.99 -25.47 -0.47
C LEU A 221 -13.37 -24.78 -0.43
N PRO A 222 -14.40 -25.40 0.19
CA PRO A 222 -15.77 -24.87 0.15
C PRO A 222 -15.91 -23.49 0.84
N LYS A 223 -15.16 -23.26 1.92
CA LYS A 223 -15.18 -21.99 2.67
C LYS A 223 -14.56 -20.82 1.89
N LEU A 224 -13.56 -21.12 1.06
CA LEU A 224 -12.82 -20.11 0.30
C LEU A 224 -13.29 -20.01 -1.16
N LYS A 225 -14.18 -20.91 -1.59
CA LYS A 225 -14.63 -21.07 -2.98
C LYS A 225 -13.49 -21.11 -4.00
N GLN A 226 -12.34 -21.67 -3.61
CA GLN A 226 -11.11 -21.69 -4.41
C GLN A 226 -10.57 -23.11 -4.55
N HIS A 227 -9.92 -23.37 -5.69
CA HIS A 227 -9.15 -24.58 -5.92
C HIS A 227 -7.75 -24.40 -5.32
N ALA A 228 -7.26 -25.43 -4.63
CA ALA A 228 -5.97 -25.45 -3.97
C ALA A 228 -5.28 -26.79 -4.25
N THR A 229 -3.96 -26.80 -4.30
CA THR A 229 -3.20 -28.06 -4.48
C THR A 229 -2.63 -28.50 -3.14
N VAL A 230 -2.78 -29.78 -2.79
CA VAL A 230 -2.24 -30.32 -1.54
C VAL A 230 -0.71 -30.41 -1.65
N THR A 231 0.00 -29.69 -0.80
CA THR A 231 1.48 -29.64 -0.80
C THR A 231 2.06 -30.67 0.16
N ALA A 232 1.44 -30.84 1.33
CA ALA A 232 1.88 -31.81 2.35
C ALA A 232 0.71 -32.23 3.25
N ILE A 233 0.75 -33.45 3.79
CA ILE A 233 -0.24 -33.96 4.74
C ILE A 233 0.48 -34.25 6.05
N VAL A 234 0.04 -33.62 7.14
CA VAL A 234 0.62 -33.78 8.47
C VAL A 234 -0.49 -34.15 9.44
N GLY A 235 -0.61 -35.45 9.72
CA GLY A 235 -1.64 -35.99 10.61
C GLY A 235 -3.06 -35.70 10.11
N LYS A 236 -3.88 -35.05 10.95
CA LYS A 236 -5.28 -34.70 10.63
C LYS A 236 -5.44 -33.40 9.82
N HIS A 237 -4.33 -32.76 9.43
CA HIS A 237 -4.33 -31.50 8.68
C HIS A 237 -3.54 -31.62 7.37
N ALA A 238 -4.08 -31.08 6.29
CA ALA A 238 -3.37 -30.90 5.04
C ALA A 238 -2.92 -29.44 4.88
N GLN A 239 -1.70 -29.26 4.37
CA GLN A 239 -1.20 -27.98 3.92
C GLN A 239 -1.50 -27.86 2.42
N VAL A 240 -2.35 -26.91 2.07
CA VAL A 240 -2.85 -26.69 0.71
C VAL A 240 -2.38 -25.33 0.22
N GLN A 241 -1.95 -25.25 -1.03
CA GLN A 241 -1.56 -24.00 -1.65
C GLN A 241 -2.73 -23.44 -2.46
N ALA A 242 -3.36 -22.38 -1.91
CA ALA A 242 -4.41 -21.61 -2.56
C ALA A 242 -3.85 -20.22 -2.86
N GLY A 243 -3.45 -19.98 -4.12
CA GLY A 243 -2.80 -18.73 -4.51
C GLY A 243 -1.38 -18.58 -3.96
N ALA A 244 -1.03 -17.38 -3.45
CA ALA A 244 0.35 -17.02 -3.09
C ALA A 244 0.79 -17.52 -1.69
N PHE A 245 -0.11 -18.05 -0.86
CA PHE A 245 0.20 -18.44 0.52
C PHE A 245 -0.22 -19.89 0.81
N PRO A 246 0.58 -20.66 1.58
CA PRO A 246 0.19 -21.99 2.04
C PRO A 246 -0.81 -21.89 3.20
N LEU A 247 -1.91 -22.64 3.13
CA LEU A 247 -2.98 -22.67 4.14
C LEU A 247 -3.07 -24.05 4.78
N LYS A 248 -3.23 -24.10 6.11
CA LYS A 248 -3.44 -25.35 6.85
C LYS A 248 -4.94 -25.60 7.02
N VAL A 249 -5.44 -26.70 6.45
CA VAL A 249 -6.88 -27.02 6.43
C VAL A 249 -7.10 -28.46 6.93
N PRO A 250 -8.09 -28.72 7.80
CA PRO A 250 -8.44 -30.08 8.22
C PRO A 250 -8.88 -30.94 7.02
N LEU A 251 -8.49 -32.22 7.00
CA LEU A 251 -8.82 -33.15 5.91
C LEU A 251 -10.34 -33.24 5.65
N ASP A 252 -11.15 -33.16 6.71
CA ASP A 252 -12.62 -33.23 6.66
C ASP A 252 -13.29 -32.10 5.86
N GLN A 253 -12.54 -31.03 5.55
CA GLN A 253 -13.03 -29.85 4.83
C GLN A 253 -12.53 -29.80 3.37
N LEU A 254 -11.82 -30.84 2.90
CA LEU A 254 -11.36 -30.96 1.53
C LEU A 254 -12.37 -31.74 0.68
N ARG A 255 -12.68 -31.24 -0.52
CA ARG A 255 -13.56 -31.91 -1.48
C ARG A 255 -12.84 -32.08 -2.82
N ALA A 256 -13.15 -33.16 -3.54
CA ALA A 256 -12.61 -33.39 -4.89
C ALA A 256 -13.04 -32.25 -5.81
N GLY A 257 -12.08 -31.50 -6.37
CA GLY A 257 -12.36 -30.55 -7.44
C GLY A 257 -12.11 -31.20 -8.79
N ALA A 258 -13.14 -31.42 -9.60
CA ALA A 258 -12.94 -31.86 -10.99
C ALA A 258 -12.08 -30.82 -11.74
N ALA A 259 -10.97 -31.27 -12.32
CA ALA A 259 -10.00 -30.40 -12.99
C ALA A 259 -10.59 -29.75 -14.25
N PRO A 260 -10.39 -28.44 -14.50
CA PRO A 260 -10.57 -27.89 -15.84
C PRO A 260 -9.45 -28.42 -16.76
N ALA A 261 -9.84 -28.87 -17.95
CA ALA A 261 -8.98 -29.50 -18.95
C ALA A 261 -7.67 -28.73 -19.20
N ALA A 262 -6.55 -29.42 -18.96
CA ALA A 262 -5.21 -28.90 -19.16
C ALA A 262 -4.94 -28.60 -20.64
N LYS A 263 -4.74 -27.32 -20.98
CA LYS A 263 -4.05 -26.95 -22.23
C LYS A 263 -2.59 -27.36 -22.10
N GLN A 264 -2.21 -28.38 -22.85
CA GLN A 264 -0.85 -28.86 -23.03
C GLN A 264 0.07 -27.69 -23.46
N LYS A 265 0.98 -27.26 -22.58
CA LYS A 265 2.13 -26.43 -22.95
C LYS A 265 3.27 -27.35 -23.35
N ARG A 266 3.76 -27.16 -24.58
CA ARG A 266 4.92 -27.84 -25.18
C ARG A 266 6.17 -27.71 -24.28
N PRO A 267 7.08 -28.70 -24.27
CA PRO A 267 8.25 -28.69 -23.41
C PRO A 267 9.24 -27.62 -23.88
N ALA A 268 9.43 -26.58 -23.07
CA ALA A 268 10.51 -25.62 -23.26
C ALA A 268 11.81 -26.25 -22.74
N LYS A 269 12.83 -26.25 -23.61
CA LYS A 269 14.18 -26.76 -23.38
C LYS A 269 14.75 -26.30 -22.03
N LEU A 270 15.37 -27.24 -21.31
CA LEU A 270 16.11 -27.02 -20.07
C LEU A 270 17.11 -25.87 -20.23
N ARG A 271 16.79 -24.71 -19.62
CA ARG A 271 17.80 -23.70 -19.29
C ARG A 271 18.27 -23.98 -17.88
N LYS A 272 19.60 -24.09 -17.75
CA LYS A 272 20.34 -24.27 -16.50
C LYS A 272 19.84 -23.30 -15.41
N PRO A 273 19.76 -23.72 -14.14
CA PRO A 273 19.26 -22.88 -13.07
C PRO A 273 20.18 -21.66 -12.92
N LYS A 274 19.64 -20.46 -13.13
CA LYS A 274 20.30 -19.23 -12.69
C LYS A 274 20.35 -19.25 -11.16
N PRO A 275 21.47 -18.84 -10.54
CA PRO A 275 21.55 -18.76 -9.10
C PRO A 275 20.44 -17.84 -8.60
N ARG A 276 19.69 -18.38 -7.66
CA ARG A 276 18.59 -17.77 -6.94
C ARG A 276 19.17 -16.52 -6.27
N GLN A 277 19.02 -15.35 -6.92
CA GLN A 277 19.29 -14.06 -6.27
C GLN A 277 18.40 -14.03 -5.04
N GLN A 278 19.02 -14.21 -3.88
CA GLN A 278 18.39 -14.05 -2.59
C GLN A 278 17.82 -12.64 -2.58
N GLN A 279 16.49 -12.57 -2.64
CA GLN A 279 15.74 -11.37 -2.30
C GLN A 279 15.93 -11.12 -0.79
N ALA A 280 17.08 -10.58 -0.44
CA ALA A 280 17.24 -9.80 0.76
C ALA A 280 17.06 -8.33 0.36
N SER A 281 15.86 -7.98 -0.14
CA SER A 281 15.46 -6.58 -0.15
C SER A 281 14.95 -6.25 1.24
N ALA A 282 15.88 -6.07 2.19
CA ALA A 282 15.62 -5.09 3.23
C ALA A 282 15.28 -3.80 2.49
N LEU A 283 14.11 -3.20 2.75
CA LEU A 283 13.80 -1.87 2.25
C LEU A 283 14.86 -0.93 2.83
N ALA A 284 15.94 -0.70 2.08
CA ALA A 284 16.94 0.30 2.45
C ALA A 284 16.26 1.67 2.34
N LEU A 285 16.06 2.33 3.48
CA LEU A 285 15.57 3.70 3.51
C LEU A 285 16.64 4.60 2.90
N ARG A 286 16.23 5.43 1.94
CA ARG A 286 17.10 6.46 1.38
C ARG A 286 17.30 7.57 2.40
N THR A 287 18.53 7.80 2.79
CA THR A 287 18.99 8.87 3.69
C THR A 287 20.03 9.72 2.96
N SER A 288 20.41 10.87 3.53
CA SER A 288 21.48 11.69 2.96
C SER A 288 22.85 11.00 3.02
N SER A 289 23.06 10.11 4.00
CA SER A 289 24.33 9.39 4.19
C SER A 289 24.56 8.27 3.18
N ASN A 290 23.48 7.68 2.63
CA ASN A 290 23.57 6.60 1.65
C ASN A 290 23.18 7.04 0.23
N THR A 291 23.13 8.36 -0.03
CA THR A 291 22.81 8.92 -1.35
C THR A 291 23.95 9.79 -1.88
N CYS A 292 24.48 9.45 -3.05
CA CYS A 292 25.45 10.25 -3.79
C CYS A 292 24.75 11.07 -4.88
N ASP A 293 24.84 12.41 -4.81
CA ASP A 293 24.28 13.32 -5.83
C ASP A 293 25.36 13.74 -6.83
N LEU A 294 25.15 13.41 -8.10
CA LEU A 294 26.07 13.66 -9.22
C LEU A 294 25.52 14.68 -10.22
N ARG A 295 24.37 15.30 -9.91
CA ARG A 295 23.72 16.23 -10.85
C ARG A 295 24.58 17.47 -11.03
N GLY A 296 24.77 17.85 -12.29
CA GLY A 296 25.57 19.02 -12.66
C GLY A 296 27.08 18.76 -12.78
N MET A 297 27.56 17.57 -12.40
CA MET A 297 28.96 17.19 -12.57
C MET A 297 29.24 16.74 -14.02
N ARG A 298 30.50 16.88 -14.45
CA ARG A 298 30.98 16.23 -15.69
C ARG A 298 31.17 14.73 -15.44
N VAL A 299 31.16 13.93 -16.52
CA VAL A 299 31.25 12.46 -16.40
C VAL A 299 32.49 12.01 -15.62
N ASP A 300 33.66 12.56 -15.95
CA ASP A 300 34.92 12.15 -15.31
C ASP A 300 34.93 12.46 -13.80
N GLU A 301 34.40 13.63 -13.42
CA GLU A 301 34.27 14.06 -12.02
C GLU A 301 33.23 13.22 -11.25
N ALA A 302 32.13 12.88 -11.92
CA ALA A 302 31.08 12.05 -11.34
C ALA A 302 31.58 10.64 -11.06
N LEU A 303 32.38 10.04 -11.94
CA LEU A 303 32.97 8.71 -11.73
C LEU A 303 33.92 8.70 -10.53
N ALA A 304 34.85 9.67 -10.45
CA ALA A 304 35.75 9.79 -9.31
C ALA A 304 34.99 10.03 -7.97
N THR A 305 33.85 10.71 -8.03
CA THR A 305 32.98 10.94 -6.86
C THR A 305 32.24 9.66 -6.45
N VAL A 306 31.78 8.85 -7.41
CA VAL A 306 31.19 7.54 -7.15
C VAL A 306 32.19 6.60 -6.49
N GLU A 307 33.42 6.51 -6.99
CA GLU A 307 34.46 5.65 -6.40
C GLU A 307 34.70 5.98 -4.93
N ARG A 308 34.95 7.27 -4.63
CA ARG A 308 35.15 7.74 -3.26
C ARG A 308 33.94 7.44 -2.36
N PHE A 309 32.74 7.61 -2.90
CA PHE A 309 31.52 7.32 -2.18
C PHE A 309 31.38 5.82 -1.86
N LEU A 310 31.64 4.92 -2.82
CA LEU A 310 31.57 3.48 -2.58
C LEU A 310 32.58 3.03 -1.52
N ASP A 311 33.79 3.62 -1.50
CA ASP A 311 34.79 3.36 -0.46
C ASP A 311 34.34 3.81 0.94
N GLU A 312 33.67 4.95 1.03
CA GLU A 312 33.09 5.45 2.29
C GLU A 312 31.96 4.54 2.79
N GLN A 313 31.06 4.11 1.88
CA GLN A 313 29.95 3.23 2.23
C GLN A 313 30.42 1.84 2.66
N LEU A 314 31.48 1.32 2.03
CA LEU A 314 32.10 0.07 2.43
C LEU A 314 32.71 0.17 3.84
N ARG A 315 33.33 1.32 4.17
CA ARG A 315 33.89 1.57 5.50
C ARG A 315 32.81 1.75 6.58
N SER A 316 31.67 2.31 6.22
CA SER A 316 30.54 2.48 7.15
C SER A 316 29.70 1.22 7.35
N GLY A 317 29.96 0.15 6.58
CA GLY A 317 29.21 -1.10 6.63
C GLY A 317 27.80 -1.00 6.05
N GLU A 318 27.54 -0.01 5.19
CA GLU A 318 26.25 0.16 4.53
C GLU A 318 26.12 -0.83 3.37
N THR A 319 25.06 -1.63 3.38
CA THR A 319 24.87 -2.69 2.37
C THR A 319 24.19 -2.20 1.10
N THR A 320 23.49 -1.07 1.16
CA THR A 320 22.72 -0.50 0.03
C THR A 320 22.94 0.99 -0.07
N SER A 321 23.27 1.46 -1.27
CA SER A 321 23.51 2.88 -1.55
C SER A 321 22.77 3.34 -2.82
N PHE A 322 22.52 4.64 -2.90
CA PHE A 322 21.76 5.27 -3.96
C PHE A 322 22.61 6.28 -4.72
N VAL A 323 22.62 6.21 -6.04
CA VAL A 323 23.40 7.11 -6.90
C VAL A 323 22.45 7.92 -7.78
N LEU A 324 22.41 9.23 -7.58
CA LEU A 324 21.52 10.18 -8.25
C LEU A 324 22.27 10.90 -9.37
N HIS A 325 22.01 10.46 -10.60
CA HIS A 325 22.62 11.04 -11.81
C HIS A 325 21.64 11.93 -12.60
N GLY A 326 20.35 11.93 -12.25
CA GLY A 326 19.32 12.73 -12.92
C GLY A 326 18.85 12.13 -14.27
N HIS A 327 17.89 12.81 -14.91
CA HIS A 327 17.30 12.38 -16.18
C HIS A 327 18.05 12.95 -17.39
N GLY A 328 18.29 14.27 -17.41
CA GLY A 328 19.17 15.00 -18.35
C GLY A 328 19.26 14.45 -19.79
N THR A 329 20.47 14.49 -20.35
CA THR A 329 20.81 13.86 -21.64
C THR A 329 21.09 12.35 -21.52
N GLY A 330 21.02 11.79 -20.32
CA GLY A 330 21.36 10.40 -20.04
C GLY A 330 22.86 10.06 -20.03
N ALA A 331 23.76 11.00 -20.34
CA ALA A 331 25.20 10.75 -20.39
C ALA A 331 25.77 10.25 -19.04
N LEU A 332 25.46 10.96 -17.94
CA LEU A 332 25.84 10.54 -16.58
C LEU A 332 25.23 9.19 -16.20
N LYS A 333 23.95 8.97 -16.53
CA LYS A 333 23.25 7.70 -16.26
C LYS A 333 23.99 6.51 -16.90
N THR A 334 24.32 6.64 -18.18
CA THR A 334 24.97 5.55 -18.92
C THR A 334 26.38 5.30 -18.40
N ALA A 335 27.18 6.35 -18.20
CA ALA A 335 28.54 6.22 -17.69
C ALA A 335 28.59 5.62 -16.28
N VAL A 336 27.75 6.10 -15.37
CA VAL A 336 27.68 5.59 -13.99
C VAL A 336 27.20 4.14 -13.95
N ARG A 337 26.17 3.76 -14.72
CA ARG A 337 25.69 2.38 -14.76
C ARG A 337 26.74 1.42 -15.32
N GLN A 338 27.47 1.83 -16.35
CA GLN A 338 28.56 1.04 -16.91
C GLN A 338 29.69 0.85 -15.88
N HIS A 339 30.10 1.93 -15.23
CA HIS A 339 31.15 1.88 -14.21
C HIS A 339 30.77 0.98 -13.03
N LEU A 340 29.53 1.07 -12.54
CA LEU A 340 29.02 0.22 -11.45
C LEU A 340 28.92 -1.27 -11.80
N LEU A 341 28.80 -1.62 -13.09
CA LEU A 341 28.81 -3.03 -13.53
C LEU A 341 30.22 -3.63 -13.51
N GLU A 342 31.23 -2.81 -13.73
CA GLU A 342 32.65 -3.22 -13.78
C GLU A 342 33.33 -3.16 -12.40
N HIS A 343 32.71 -2.47 -11.45
CA HIS A 343 33.29 -2.23 -10.12
C HIS A 343 33.27 -3.48 -9.22
N GLN A 344 34.44 -3.86 -8.69
CA GLN A 344 34.62 -5.13 -7.95
C GLN A 344 33.87 -5.20 -6.61
N VAL A 345 33.59 -4.05 -6.00
CA VAL A 345 32.89 -3.97 -4.69
C VAL A 345 31.37 -4.12 -4.85
N VAL A 346 30.84 -3.95 -6.06
CA VAL A 346 29.39 -3.99 -6.31
C VAL A 346 28.92 -5.44 -6.44
N LEU A 347 27.94 -5.82 -5.61
CA LEU A 347 27.28 -7.13 -5.66
C LEU A 347 26.22 -7.17 -6.76
N TRP A 348 25.39 -6.13 -6.84
CA TRP A 348 24.45 -5.90 -7.92
C TRP A 348 24.06 -4.43 -7.99
N SER A 349 23.65 -3.97 -9.18
CA SER A 349 23.07 -2.65 -9.39
C SER A 349 21.78 -2.75 -10.21
N ARG A 350 20.82 -1.86 -9.95
CA ARG A 350 19.56 -1.77 -10.71
C ARG A 350 19.04 -0.34 -10.80
N PRO A 351 18.21 -0.01 -11.80
CA PRO A 351 17.41 1.20 -11.76
C PRO A 351 16.51 1.22 -10.52
N ALA A 352 16.33 2.41 -9.94
CA ALA A 352 15.38 2.59 -8.86
C ALA A 352 13.94 2.45 -9.37
N SER A 353 13.08 1.92 -8.51
CA SER A 353 11.65 1.81 -8.79
C SER A 353 10.96 3.18 -8.75
N GLN A 354 9.72 3.26 -9.26
CA GLN A 354 8.94 4.51 -9.23
C GLN A 354 8.77 5.07 -7.81
N ARG A 355 8.78 4.22 -6.79
CA ARG A 355 8.67 4.62 -5.37
C ARG A 355 9.99 5.13 -4.78
N GLU A 356 11.12 4.78 -5.38
CA GLU A 356 12.48 5.10 -4.89
C GLU A 356 13.08 6.34 -5.57
N GLY A 357 12.48 6.82 -6.66
CA GLY A 357 12.97 7.99 -7.41
C GLY A 357 13.02 7.81 -8.93
N GLY A 358 12.60 6.66 -9.45
CA GLY A 358 12.53 6.38 -10.89
C GLY A 358 13.90 6.24 -11.57
N ASP A 359 13.93 6.35 -12.89
CA ASP A 359 15.12 6.04 -13.70
C ASP A 359 16.29 7.02 -13.51
N ALA A 360 16.10 8.17 -12.85
CA ALA A 360 17.18 9.10 -12.48
C ALA A 360 18.09 8.60 -11.35
N LEU A 361 17.72 7.49 -10.72
CA LEU A 361 18.42 6.92 -9.58
C LEU A 361 18.83 5.48 -9.90
N THR A 362 20.04 5.12 -9.50
CA THR A 362 20.54 3.73 -9.55
C THR A 362 20.78 3.25 -8.12
N VAL A 363 20.22 2.08 -7.79
CA VAL A 363 20.40 1.41 -6.49
C VAL A 363 21.54 0.42 -6.63
N VAL A 364 22.46 0.46 -5.69
CA VAL A 364 23.67 -0.35 -5.67
C VAL A 364 23.72 -1.12 -4.35
N ALA A 365 23.98 -2.42 -4.42
CA ALA A 365 24.31 -3.22 -3.25
C ALA A 365 25.81 -3.52 -3.25
N LEU A 366 26.43 -3.31 -2.09
CA LEU A 366 27.85 -3.55 -1.86
C LEU A 366 28.07 -4.96 -1.29
N ARG A 367 29.28 -5.49 -1.50
CA ARG A 367 29.69 -6.82 -1.02
C ARG A 367 29.99 -6.87 0.47
#